data_AF-A0A2D9QVX1-F1
#
_entry.id   AF-A0A2D9QVX1-F1
#
_cell.length_a   1.000
_cell.length_b   1.000
_cell.length_c   1.000
_cell.angle_alpha   90.00
_cell.angle_beta   90.00
_cell.angle_gamma   90.00
#
_symmetry.space_group_name_H-M   'P 1'
#
loop_
_entity.id
_entity.type
_entity.pdbx_description
1 polymer ?
#
loop_
_entity_poly.entity_id
_entity_poly.type
_entity_poly.pdbx_seq_one_letter_code
_entity_poly.pdbx_strand_id
1 'polypeptide(L)'
;MPKKLLILFLLCLFNHVIYAGDRYAGDFLSLGVGARPLGMGGSFSAISDDSTAAYWNPAGLGGLHRSEITFMRSTINDLDSYSFINYIHPVGKDNALGVSWMRVGIDDIPVTAVKKPAPVGPGNRPEIKDNFSLTDNAFILSYGRKYSNLFVGVNAKLIYISGYRKHNALGVGGDLGFLWTSSSRGSGRFSTALVVQDFFRTKLYWNTPPEKADQAAYTDTILQNFRLGFAYRQKIESFRSHLILSVDVDSLYDFEFHYGTEYVFSDLLSIRFGVQERKGVKTIHNITAGVGLRLGFITGAAFSIDYAFLGNNDLGNSNQLSLIFRF
;
A
#
# COMPACT_ATOMS: atom_id res chain seq x y z
N MET A 1 -18.13 26.89 26.76
CA MET A 1 -18.85 26.63 25.48
C MET A 1 -18.09 26.97 24.18
N PRO A 2 -17.03 27.82 24.10
CA PRO A 2 -16.45 28.19 22.80
C PRO A 2 -15.55 27.12 22.15
N LYS A 3 -15.01 26.16 22.91
CA LYS A 3 -14.14 25.09 22.37
C LYS A 3 -14.90 24.02 21.58
N LYS A 4 -16.18 23.78 21.88
CA LYS A 4 -17.02 22.81 21.15
C LYS A 4 -17.49 23.34 19.80
N LEU A 5 -17.67 24.66 19.69
CA LEU A 5 -18.05 25.33 18.44
C LEU A 5 -16.89 25.39 17.44
N LEU A 6 -15.65 25.53 17.92
CA LEU A 6 -14.45 25.52 17.07
C LEU A 6 -14.19 24.15 16.43
N ILE A 7 -14.46 23.06 17.15
CA ILE A 7 -14.37 21.68 16.61
C ILE A 7 -15.45 21.45 15.55
N LEU A 8 -16.68 21.93 15.78
CA LEU A 8 -17.76 21.87 14.79
C LEU A 8 -17.46 22.72 13.55
N PHE A 9 -16.79 23.86 13.72
CA PHE A 9 -16.40 24.76 12.63
C PHE A 9 -15.24 24.21 11.79
N LEU A 10 -14.28 23.52 12.41
CA LEU A 10 -13.20 22.79 11.71
C LEU A 10 -13.72 21.56 10.95
N LEU A 11 -14.78 20.91 11.45
CA LEU A 11 -15.46 19.80 10.74
C LEU A 11 -16.30 20.28 9.54
N CYS A 12 -16.83 21.51 9.57
CA CYS A 12 -17.62 22.07 8.46
C CYS A 12 -16.79 22.66 7.30
N LEU A 13 -15.47 22.77 7.43
CA LEU A 13 -14.59 23.28 6.35
C LEU A 13 -14.20 22.21 5.31
N PHE A 14 -14.60 20.95 5.49
CA PHE A 14 -14.43 19.89 4.48
C PHE A 14 -15.67 19.77 3.58
N ASN A 15 -16.01 20.85 2.87
CA ASN A 15 -16.93 20.74 1.74
C ASN A 15 -16.17 20.08 0.58
N HIS A 16 -16.34 18.76 0.42
CA HIS A 16 -15.79 18.00 -0.67
C HIS A 16 -16.67 18.17 -1.93
N VAL A 17 -16.26 19.05 -2.84
CA VAL A 17 -16.67 18.91 -4.24
C VAL A 17 -15.81 17.80 -4.83
N ILE A 18 -16.33 16.57 -4.85
CA ILE A 18 -15.71 15.41 -5.51
C ILE A 18 -16.23 15.42 -6.95
N TYR A 19 -15.37 15.73 -7.92
CA TYR A 19 -15.68 15.41 -9.31
C TYR A 19 -15.54 13.90 -9.49
N ALA A 20 -16.50 13.28 -10.17
CA ALA A 20 -16.52 11.83 -10.39
C ALA A 20 -15.25 11.28 -11.08
N GLY A 21 -14.51 12.11 -11.81
CA GLY A 21 -13.26 11.75 -12.49
C GLY A 21 -12.03 11.62 -11.58
N ASP A 22 -11.93 12.41 -10.50
CA ASP A 22 -10.76 12.40 -9.59
C ASP A 22 -10.76 11.18 -8.64
N ARG A 23 -11.85 10.42 -8.59
CA ARG A 23 -12.08 9.40 -7.57
C ARG A 23 -11.22 8.15 -7.72
N TYR A 24 -10.63 7.93 -8.90
CA TYR A 24 -9.85 6.74 -9.24
C TYR A 24 -8.44 7.08 -9.75
N ALA A 25 -8.02 8.34 -9.64
CA ALA A 25 -6.66 8.72 -9.97
C ALA A 25 -5.68 8.00 -9.03
N GLY A 26 -4.72 7.27 -9.58
CA GLY A 26 -3.71 6.55 -8.80
C GLY A 26 -4.23 5.29 -8.10
N ASP A 27 -5.28 4.64 -8.62
CA ASP A 27 -5.87 3.39 -8.08
C ASP A 27 -4.82 2.30 -7.78
N PHE A 28 -3.74 2.23 -8.57
CA PHE A 28 -2.64 1.30 -8.33
C PHE A 28 -2.07 1.40 -6.90
N LEU A 29 -2.08 2.60 -6.30
CA LEU A 29 -1.61 2.84 -4.93
C LEU A 29 -2.49 2.17 -3.86
N SER A 30 -3.72 1.74 -4.17
CA SER A 30 -4.62 1.10 -3.19
C SER A 30 -4.47 -0.43 -3.13
N LEU A 31 -3.66 -1.03 -3.99
CA LEU A 31 -3.50 -2.49 -4.07
C LEU A 31 -2.87 -3.13 -2.82
N GLY A 32 -2.13 -2.35 -2.02
CA GLY A 32 -1.48 -2.80 -0.80
C GLY A 32 -0.17 -3.59 -1.04
N VAL A 33 0.81 -3.45 -0.14
CA VAL A 33 2.11 -4.14 -0.27
C VAL A 33 2.37 -5.13 0.87
N GLY A 34 3.17 -6.16 0.59
CA GLY A 34 3.57 -7.21 1.51
C GLY A 34 2.51 -8.30 1.69
N ALA A 35 2.92 -9.56 1.64
CA ALA A 35 1.96 -10.66 1.80
C ALA A 35 1.41 -10.74 3.23
N ARG A 36 2.19 -10.38 4.26
CA ARG A 36 1.70 -10.34 5.65
C ARG A 36 0.53 -9.34 5.84
N PRO A 37 0.66 -8.04 5.50
CA PRO A 37 -0.46 -7.10 5.56
C PRO A 37 -1.66 -7.53 4.70
N LEU A 38 -1.41 -8.01 3.48
CA LEU A 38 -2.47 -8.41 2.55
C LEU A 38 -3.21 -9.66 3.02
N GLY A 39 -2.52 -10.63 3.65
CA GLY A 39 -3.16 -11.80 4.28
C GLY A 39 -4.04 -11.45 5.49
N MET A 40 -3.86 -10.25 6.06
CA MET A 40 -4.68 -9.66 7.12
C MET A 40 -5.73 -8.66 6.57
N GLY A 41 -6.09 -8.78 5.29
CA GLY A 41 -7.08 -7.93 4.66
C GLY A 41 -6.63 -6.48 4.48
N GLY A 42 -5.33 -6.17 4.64
CA GLY A 42 -4.83 -4.80 4.63
C GLY A 42 -5.05 -4.04 5.94
N SER A 43 -5.47 -4.71 7.02
CA SER A 43 -5.55 -4.10 8.36
C SER A 43 -4.17 -4.10 9.02
N PHE A 44 -3.37 -3.07 8.74
CA PHE A 44 -1.95 -3.07 9.12
C PHE A 44 -1.43 -1.75 9.68
N SER A 45 -2.19 -0.64 9.60
CA SER A 45 -1.68 0.69 10.00
C SER A 45 -1.33 0.78 11.49
N ALA A 46 -2.07 0.09 12.37
CA ALA A 46 -1.81 0.03 13.81
C ALA A 46 -0.77 -1.02 14.23
N ILE A 47 -0.30 -1.84 13.30
CA ILE A 47 0.68 -2.92 13.52
C ILE A 47 1.81 -2.90 12.50
N SER A 48 2.10 -1.73 11.93
CA SER A 48 3.16 -1.52 10.95
C SER A 48 4.54 -1.67 11.60
N ASP A 49 4.96 -2.92 11.87
CA ASP A 49 6.14 -3.28 12.67
C ASP A 49 7.20 -4.06 11.88
N ASP A 50 7.13 -3.97 10.55
CA ASP A 50 8.15 -4.42 9.60
C ASP A 50 8.39 -3.34 8.53
N SER A 51 9.33 -3.58 7.62
CA SER A 51 9.72 -2.62 6.59
C SER A 51 8.60 -2.17 5.67
N THR A 52 7.52 -2.94 5.51
CA THR A 52 6.35 -2.53 4.73
C THR A 52 5.59 -1.36 5.38
N ALA A 53 5.93 -0.99 6.63
CA ALA A 53 5.48 0.23 7.28
C ALA A 53 5.70 1.48 6.43
N ALA A 54 6.73 1.53 5.58
CA ALA A 54 6.94 2.64 4.64
C ALA A 54 5.71 2.92 3.75
N TYR A 55 4.92 1.91 3.42
CA TYR A 55 3.67 2.04 2.67
C TYR A 55 2.45 2.19 3.59
N TRP A 56 2.32 1.33 4.62
CA TRP A 56 1.11 1.25 5.44
C TRP A 56 0.98 2.35 6.49
N ASN A 57 2.08 2.67 7.20
CA ASN A 57 2.14 3.75 8.19
C ASN A 57 3.61 4.09 8.48
N PRO A 58 4.17 5.18 7.95
CA PRO A 58 5.59 5.50 8.11
C PRO A 58 5.99 5.75 9.58
N ALA A 59 5.05 5.99 10.49
CA ALA A 59 5.34 6.07 11.92
C ALA A 59 5.95 4.77 12.48
N GLY A 60 5.52 3.63 11.93
CA GLY A 60 6.01 2.31 12.30
C GLY A 60 7.54 2.15 12.18
N LEU A 61 8.15 2.88 11.25
CA LEU A 61 9.60 2.86 11.02
C LEU A 61 10.40 3.25 12.27
N GLY A 62 9.87 4.15 13.11
CA GLY A 62 10.51 4.53 14.37
C GLY A 62 10.66 3.39 15.38
N GLY A 63 9.95 2.27 15.17
CA GLY A 63 10.05 1.05 15.98
C GLY A 63 10.99 -0.01 15.42
N LEU A 64 11.61 0.21 14.25
CA LEU A 64 12.52 -0.73 13.62
C LEU A 64 13.95 -0.49 14.08
N HIS A 65 14.59 -1.55 14.57
CA HIS A 65 15.93 -1.49 15.19
C HIS A 65 16.99 -2.24 14.37
N ARG A 66 16.61 -2.85 13.25
CA ARG A 66 17.49 -3.54 12.32
C ARG A 66 17.17 -3.12 10.90
N SER A 67 18.16 -3.22 10.02
CA SER A 67 17.95 -2.98 8.61
C SER A 67 17.09 -4.08 8.03
N GLU A 68 16.21 -3.73 7.11
CA GLU A 68 15.31 -4.67 6.47
C GLU A 68 15.24 -4.39 4.97
N ILE A 69 15.26 -5.45 4.17
CA ILE A 69 14.93 -5.40 2.75
C ILE A 69 13.72 -6.29 2.53
N THR A 70 12.68 -5.75 1.89
CA THR A 70 11.51 -6.51 1.44
C THR A 70 11.47 -6.58 -0.08
N PHE A 71 11.13 -7.76 -0.59
CA PHE A 71 10.72 -7.98 -1.97
C PHE A 71 9.33 -8.58 -1.98
N MET A 72 8.48 -8.13 -2.90
CA MET A 72 7.16 -8.68 -3.14
C MET A 72 6.91 -8.76 -4.63
N ARG A 73 6.25 -9.85 -5.05
CA ARG A 73 5.76 -10.04 -6.41
C ARG A 73 4.37 -10.67 -6.40
N SER A 74 3.50 -10.15 -7.26
CA SER A 74 2.24 -10.74 -7.70
C SER A 74 2.17 -10.80 -9.21
N THR A 75 1.31 -11.68 -9.70
CA THR A 75 0.55 -11.45 -10.92
C THR A 75 -0.90 -11.10 -10.55
N ILE A 76 -1.52 -10.19 -11.29
CA ILE A 76 -2.95 -9.91 -11.21
C ILE A 76 -3.56 -10.38 -12.53
N ASN A 77 -4.52 -11.30 -12.48
CA ASN A 77 -5.15 -11.91 -13.67
C ASN A 77 -4.18 -12.48 -14.71
N ASP A 78 -3.01 -12.95 -14.27
CA ASP A 78 -1.93 -13.47 -15.13
C ASP A 78 -1.42 -12.49 -16.21
N LEU A 79 -1.77 -11.20 -16.10
CA LEU A 79 -1.39 -10.16 -17.07
C LEU A 79 -0.52 -9.08 -16.42
N ASP A 80 -0.99 -8.51 -15.30
CA ASP A 80 -0.31 -7.38 -14.70
C ASP A 80 0.78 -7.88 -13.75
N SER A 81 1.97 -7.33 -13.91
CA SER A 81 3.04 -7.48 -12.95
C SER A 81 2.88 -6.48 -11.82
N TYR A 82 2.82 -6.98 -10.58
CA TYR A 82 2.83 -6.12 -9.40
C TYR A 82 4.07 -6.43 -8.56
N SER A 83 4.92 -5.44 -8.37
CA SER A 83 6.16 -5.57 -7.62
C SER A 83 6.34 -4.46 -6.61
N PHE A 84 6.91 -4.82 -5.47
CA PHE A 84 7.34 -3.89 -4.45
C PHE A 84 8.71 -4.29 -3.92
N ILE A 85 9.60 -3.31 -3.81
CA ILE A 85 10.93 -3.46 -3.22
C ILE A 85 11.09 -2.33 -2.22
N ASN A 86 11.57 -2.64 -1.02
CA ASN A 86 11.95 -1.60 -0.07
C ASN A 86 13.26 -1.93 0.64
N TYR A 87 13.86 -0.88 1.17
CA TYR A 87 14.97 -0.96 2.09
C TYR A 87 14.75 0.04 3.22
N ILE A 88 14.84 -0.43 4.46
CA ILE A 88 14.77 0.39 5.66
C ILE A 88 16.11 0.29 6.41
N HIS A 89 16.59 1.43 6.89
CA HIS A 89 17.78 1.54 7.70
C HIS A 89 17.51 2.35 8.98
N PRO A 90 17.64 1.73 10.17
CA PRO A 90 17.57 2.45 11.44
C PRO A 90 18.67 3.51 11.56
N VAL A 91 18.31 4.71 12.03
CA VAL A 91 19.22 5.81 12.29
C VAL A 91 19.13 6.18 13.77
N GLY A 92 20.09 5.69 14.55
CA GLY A 92 20.05 5.80 16.01
C GLY A 92 19.07 4.81 16.64
N LYS A 93 18.54 5.14 17.82
CA LYS A 93 17.72 4.22 18.63
C LYS A 93 16.22 4.26 18.32
N ASP A 94 15.75 5.41 17.87
CA ASP A 94 14.32 5.72 17.78
C ASP A 94 13.94 6.30 16.41
N ASN A 95 14.77 6.12 15.38
CA ASN A 95 14.48 6.61 14.03
C ASN A 95 14.85 5.57 12.98
N ALA A 96 14.21 5.63 11.82
CA ALA A 96 14.64 4.92 10.64
C ALA A 96 14.29 5.69 9.36
N LEU A 97 15.08 5.46 8.32
CA LEU A 97 14.85 5.93 6.96
C LEU A 97 14.47 4.77 6.06
N GLY A 98 13.65 5.05 5.05
CA GLY A 98 13.22 4.06 4.08
C GLY A 98 13.28 4.58 2.65
N VAL A 99 13.57 3.68 1.73
CA VAL A 99 13.41 3.87 0.29
C VAL A 99 12.59 2.71 -0.25
N SER A 100 11.51 3.01 -0.96
CA SER A 100 10.65 2.00 -1.54
C SER A 100 10.35 2.31 -3.01
N TRP A 101 10.14 1.26 -3.79
CA TRP A 101 9.66 1.32 -5.15
C TRP A 101 8.51 0.34 -5.31
N MET A 102 7.38 0.86 -5.76
CA MET A 102 6.19 0.13 -6.13
C MET A 102 5.96 0.26 -7.63
N ARG A 103 5.69 -0.86 -8.30
CA ARG A 103 5.41 -0.88 -9.73
C ARG A 103 4.25 -1.80 -10.04
N VAL A 104 3.27 -1.30 -10.79
CA VAL A 104 2.20 -2.07 -11.40
C VAL A 104 2.28 -1.86 -12.90
N GLY A 105 2.10 -2.91 -13.70
CA GLY A 105 2.03 -2.70 -15.14
C GLY A 105 2.08 -3.97 -15.98
N ILE A 106 1.73 -3.80 -17.25
CA ILE A 106 1.84 -4.80 -18.30
C ILE A 106 3.03 -4.44 -19.16
N ASP A 107 3.92 -5.42 -19.33
CA ASP A 107 5.11 -5.29 -20.15
C ASP A 107 4.92 -5.89 -21.54
N ASP A 108 5.71 -5.40 -22.49
CA ASP A 108 5.88 -6.00 -23.82
C ASP A 108 4.58 -6.18 -24.63
N ILE A 109 3.66 -5.21 -24.57
CA ILE A 109 2.43 -5.20 -25.38
C ILE A 109 2.78 -5.02 -26.86
N PRO A 110 2.43 -5.96 -27.75
CA PRO A 110 2.81 -5.90 -29.14
C PRO A 110 1.97 -4.90 -29.94
N VAL A 111 2.64 -3.99 -30.63
CA VAL A 111 2.05 -3.13 -31.66
C VAL A 111 2.10 -3.89 -32.98
N THR A 112 0.93 -4.25 -33.52
CA THR A 112 0.84 -4.97 -34.79
C THR A 112 0.38 -4.07 -35.92
N ALA A 113 0.93 -4.30 -37.11
CA ALA A 113 0.50 -3.64 -38.34
C ALA A 113 0.49 -4.64 -39.51
N VAL A 114 -0.44 -4.43 -40.44
CA VAL A 114 -0.46 -5.16 -41.71
C VAL A 114 0.58 -4.58 -42.68
N LYS A 115 1.23 -5.44 -43.46
CA LYS A 115 2.21 -5.01 -44.48
C LYS A 115 1.58 -4.24 -45.64
N LYS A 116 0.35 -4.62 -46.01
CA LYS A 116 -0.38 -4.02 -47.13
C LYS A 116 -1.59 -3.25 -46.59
N PRO A 117 -1.98 -2.12 -47.20
CA PRO A 117 -3.23 -1.42 -46.92
C PRO A 117 -4.42 -2.19 -47.52
N ALA A 118 -4.54 -3.45 -47.14
CA ALA A 118 -5.58 -4.38 -47.54
C ALA A 118 -6.16 -5.04 -46.27
N PRO A 119 -7.35 -5.65 -46.33
CA PRO A 119 -7.90 -6.36 -45.19
C PRO A 119 -6.97 -7.45 -44.65
N VAL A 120 -7.14 -7.78 -43.37
CA VAL A 120 -6.44 -8.91 -42.74
C VAL A 120 -6.87 -10.20 -43.43
N GLY A 121 -5.90 -11.05 -43.78
CA GLY A 121 -6.18 -12.33 -44.42
C GLY A 121 -4.95 -13.22 -44.52
N PRO A 122 -5.07 -14.44 -45.07
CA PRO A 122 -3.98 -15.40 -45.16
C PRO A 122 -2.69 -14.84 -45.80
N GLY A 123 -2.81 -13.91 -46.76
CA GLY A 123 -1.69 -13.23 -47.42
C GLY A 123 -1.36 -11.82 -46.91
N ASN A 124 -2.03 -11.35 -45.85
CA ASN A 124 -1.81 -10.04 -45.23
C ASN A 124 -2.05 -10.13 -43.71
N ARG A 125 -1.26 -10.97 -43.03
CA ARG A 125 -1.35 -11.16 -41.58
C ARG A 125 -0.69 -9.97 -40.85
N PRO A 126 -1.20 -9.55 -39.68
CA PRO A 126 -0.53 -8.57 -38.85
C PRO A 126 0.84 -9.09 -38.41
N GLU A 127 1.82 -8.20 -38.40
CA GLU A 127 3.16 -8.46 -37.87
C GLU A 127 3.44 -7.50 -36.72
N ILE A 128 4.16 -7.98 -35.71
CA ILE A 128 4.66 -7.15 -34.62
C ILE A 128 5.69 -6.18 -35.21
N LYS A 129 5.49 -4.88 -34.98
CA LYS A 129 6.39 -3.80 -35.43
C LYS A 129 7.16 -3.17 -34.29
N ASP A 130 6.58 -3.17 -33.11
CA ASP A 130 7.15 -2.57 -31.90
C ASP A 130 6.47 -3.18 -30.68
N ASN A 131 7.02 -2.95 -29.49
CA ASN A 131 6.40 -3.28 -28.21
C ASN A 131 6.34 -2.03 -27.33
N PHE A 132 5.36 -1.94 -26.43
CA PHE A 132 5.31 -0.91 -25.40
C PHE A 132 4.86 -1.50 -24.07
N SER A 133 5.21 -0.83 -22.98
CA SER A 133 4.71 -1.17 -21.64
C SER A 133 3.78 -0.07 -21.12
N LEU A 134 2.80 -0.47 -20.32
CA LEU A 134 1.96 0.42 -19.53
C LEU A 134 2.32 0.21 -18.06
N THR A 135 2.84 1.25 -17.40
CA THR A 135 3.40 1.08 -16.06
C THR A 135 3.11 2.26 -15.15
N ASP A 136 2.68 1.96 -13.94
CA ASP A 136 2.51 2.90 -12.85
C ASP A 136 3.59 2.66 -11.81
N ASN A 137 4.37 3.68 -11.51
CA ASN A 137 5.48 3.61 -10.58
C ASN A 137 5.28 4.61 -9.45
N ALA A 138 5.53 4.17 -8.21
CA ALA A 138 5.66 5.05 -7.06
C ALA A 138 6.99 4.80 -6.36
N PHE A 139 7.79 5.85 -6.23
CA PHE A 139 9.00 5.89 -5.43
C PHE A 139 8.70 6.61 -4.13
N ILE A 140 9.05 6.01 -3.00
CA ILE A 140 8.70 6.51 -1.67
C ILE A 140 9.95 6.65 -0.84
N LEU A 141 10.22 7.87 -0.36
CA LEU A 141 11.19 8.13 0.69
C LEU A 141 10.45 8.28 2.01
N SER A 142 10.86 7.53 3.01
CA SER A 142 10.15 7.45 4.29
C SER A 142 11.08 7.81 5.45
N TYR A 143 10.54 8.49 6.44
CA TYR A 143 11.19 8.71 7.73
C TYR A 143 10.19 8.46 8.84
N GLY A 144 10.60 7.72 9.87
CA GLY A 144 9.80 7.54 11.07
C GLY A 144 10.62 7.69 12.33
N ARG A 145 9.96 8.16 13.38
CA ARG A 145 10.56 8.40 14.69
C ARG A 145 9.63 8.00 15.83
N LYS A 146 10.22 7.43 16.86
CA LYS A 146 9.57 7.10 18.12
C LYS A 146 9.86 8.14 19.21
N TYR A 147 8.83 8.46 19.97
CA TYR A 147 8.80 9.32 21.15
C TYR A 147 8.05 8.60 22.27
N SER A 148 8.77 7.77 23.04
CA SER A 148 8.17 6.92 24.07
C SER A 148 7.12 5.98 23.48
N ASN A 149 5.84 6.20 23.78
CA ASN A 149 4.71 5.40 23.30
C ASN A 149 4.07 5.95 22.01
N LEU A 150 4.48 7.15 21.57
CA LEU A 150 4.02 7.79 20.34
C LEU A 150 5.07 7.63 19.25
N PHE A 151 4.62 7.38 18.03
CA PHE A 151 5.43 7.26 16.85
C PHE A 151 4.84 8.19 15.79
N VAL A 152 5.72 8.84 15.03
CA VAL A 152 5.36 9.74 13.94
C VAL A 152 6.18 9.40 12.72
N GLY A 153 5.64 9.59 11.53
CA GLY A 153 6.37 9.38 10.30
C GLY A 153 5.82 10.18 9.14
N VAL A 154 6.65 10.30 8.10
CA VAL A 154 6.35 11.05 6.90
C VAL A 154 6.89 10.30 5.69
N ASN A 155 6.16 10.41 4.59
CA ASN A 155 6.59 9.97 3.26
C ASN A 155 6.69 11.15 2.30
N ALA A 156 7.69 11.11 1.42
CA ALA A 156 7.69 11.85 0.16
C ALA A 156 7.54 10.84 -0.98
N LYS A 157 6.56 11.06 -1.86
CA LYS A 157 6.22 10.16 -2.97
C LYS A 157 6.50 10.84 -4.30
N LEU A 158 7.13 10.13 -5.22
CA LEU A 158 7.24 10.48 -6.64
C LEU A 158 6.49 9.42 -7.45
N ILE A 159 5.48 9.86 -8.19
CA ILE A 159 4.63 9.00 -9.02
C ILE A 159 4.98 9.25 -10.47
N TYR A 160 5.22 8.17 -11.22
CA TYR A 160 5.49 8.22 -12.64
C TYR A 160 4.65 7.16 -13.37
N ILE A 161 3.72 7.63 -14.20
CA ILE A 161 2.86 6.80 -15.04
C ILE A 161 3.38 6.87 -16.46
N SER A 162 3.63 5.72 -17.08
CA SER A 162 4.06 5.60 -18.47
C SER A 162 2.96 4.92 -19.28
N GLY A 163 2.48 5.62 -20.30
CA GLY A 163 1.45 5.17 -21.22
C GLY A 163 1.96 4.90 -22.64
N TYR A 164 1.02 4.57 -23.53
CA TYR A 164 1.29 4.37 -24.95
C TYR A 164 1.71 5.68 -25.64
N ARG A 165 2.51 5.60 -26.72
CA ARG A 165 2.94 6.74 -27.55
C ARG A 165 3.64 7.88 -26.80
N LYS A 166 4.42 7.54 -25.77
CA LYS A 166 5.18 8.51 -24.94
C LYS A 166 4.29 9.44 -24.11
N HIS A 167 3.00 9.12 -23.94
CA HIS A 167 2.18 9.81 -22.95
C HIS A 167 2.62 9.37 -21.55
N ASN A 168 2.83 10.33 -20.65
CA ASN A 168 3.22 10.07 -19.28
C ASN A 168 2.62 11.09 -18.32
N ALA A 169 2.62 10.72 -17.04
CA ALA A 169 2.23 11.59 -15.95
C ALA A 169 3.29 11.59 -14.84
N LEU A 170 3.52 12.77 -14.25
CA LEU A 170 4.40 12.94 -13.10
C LEU A 170 3.61 13.55 -11.94
N GLY A 171 3.75 12.97 -10.74
CA GLY A 171 3.18 13.54 -9.52
C GLY A 171 4.13 13.51 -8.35
N VAL A 172 3.96 14.45 -7.44
CA VAL A 172 4.68 14.51 -6.16
C VAL A 172 3.67 14.60 -5.04
N GLY A 173 3.78 13.67 -4.10
CA GLY A 173 2.86 13.50 -2.99
C GLY A 173 3.58 13.31 -1.68
N GLY A 174 2.81 13.17 -0.61
CA GLY A 174 3.35 12.84 0.70
C GLY A 174 2.29 12.33 1.64
N ASP A 175 2.73 11.54 2.61
CA ASP A 175 1.88 10.92 3.61
C ASP A 175 2.36 11.31 5.02
N LEU A 176 1.44 11.33 5.97
CA LEU A 176 1.72 11.51 7.38
C LEU A 176 1.20 10.30 8.16
N GLY A 177 2.02 9.78 9.06
CA GLY A 177 1.69 8.64 9.90
C GLY A 177 1.80 8.99 11.38
N PHE A 178 0.85 8.49 12.16
CA PHE A 178 0.88 8.50 13.61
C PHE A 178 0.54 7.10 14.11
N LEU A 179 1.26 6.64 15.12
CA LEU A 179 1.02 5.37 15.78
C LEU A 179 1.23 5.55 17.27
N TRP A 180 0.28 5.12 18.09
CA TRP A 180 0.42 5.08 19.54
C TRP A 180 0.31 3.65 20.01
N THR A 181 1.16 3.27 20.97
CA THR A 181 1.13 1.96 21.60
C THR A 181 1.00 2.10 23.11
N SER A 182 0.13 1.32 23.73
CA SER A 182 0.02 1.28 25.19
C SER A 182 1.26 0.65 25.80
N SER A 183 1.64 1.11 27.00
CA SER A 183 2.60 0.36 27.83
C SER A 183 2.05 -1.06 28.05
N SER A 184 2.91 -2.08 27.89
CA SER A 184 2.50 -3.47 28.11
C SER A 184 1.98 -3.63 29.54
N ARG A 185 0.70 -3.97 29.72
CA ARG A 185 0.13 -4.36 31.02
C ARG A 185 -0.11 -5.86 30.99
N GLY A 186 0.75 -6.61 31.68
CA GLY A 186 0.77 -8.06 31.57
C GLY A 186 1.15 -8.51 30.15
N SER A 187 0.36 -9.43 29.58
CA SER A 187 0.61 -10.03 28.27
C SER A 187 -0.05 -9.28 27.10
N GLY A 188 -0.86 -8.24 27.36
CA GLY A 188 -1.59 -7.47 26.35
C GLY A 188 -0.93 -6.14 25.97
N ARG A 189 -1.06 -5.76 24.70
CA ARG A 189 -0.69 -4.43 24.17
C ARG A 189 -1.74 -3.95 23.18
N PHE A 190 -2.21 -2.72 23.38
CA PHE A 190 -3.11 -2.05 22.45
C PHE A 190 -2.34 -1.03 21.60
N SER A 191 -2.73 -0.87 20.34
CA SER A 191 -2.19 0.13 19.42
C SER A 191 -3.31 0.83 18.68
N THR A 192 -3.10 2.10 18.35
CA THR A 192 -3.99 2.88 17.47
C THR A 192 -3.16 3.70 16.50
N ALA A 193 -3.66 3.90 15.29
CA ALA A 193 -2.97 4.63 14.24
C ALA A 193 -3.91 5.59 13.51
N LEU A 194 -3.32 6.69 13.02
CA LEU A 194 -3.90 7.59 12.05
C LEU A 194 -2.88 7.78 10.94
N VAL A 195 -3.30 7.57 9.70
CA VAL A 195 -2.48 7.82 8.51
C VAL A 195 -3.27 8.74 7.59
N VAL A 196 -2.60 9.76 7.07
CA VAL A 196 -3.14 10.66 6.06
C VAL A 196 -2.28 10.53 4.82
N GLN A 197 -2.77 9.76 3.85
CA GLN A 197 -2.08 9.55 2.58
C GLN A 197 -2.47 10.67 1.61
N ASP A 198 -1.51 11.08 0.77
CA ASP A 198 -1.69 12.15 -0.22
C ASP A 198 -2.23 13.44 0.41
N PHE A 199 -1.61 13.86 1.52
CA PHE A 199 -2.04 14.97 2.37
C PHE A 199 -2.27 16.29 1.60
N PHE A 200 -1.52 16.51 0.51
CA PHE A 200 -1.62 17.71 -0.33
C PHE A 200 -2.52 17.57 -1.56
N ARG A 201 -3.24 16.45 -1.70
CA ARG A 201 -3.91 16.04 -2.96
C ARG A 201 -2.92 15.97 -4.12
N THR A 202 -2.31 14.81 -4.29
CA THR A 202 -1.22 14.61 -5.25
C THR A 202 -1.71 14.84 -6.67
N LYS A 203 -1.21 15.90 -7.32
CA LYS A 203 -1.52 16.20 -8.73
C LYS A 203 -0.62 15.38 -9.65
N LEU A 204 -1.22 14.76 -10.66
CA LEU A 204 -0.54 14.08 -11.75
C LEU A 204 -0.60 14.97 -12.99
N TYR A 205 0.54 15.52 -13.40
CA TYR A 205 0.65 16.37 -14.58
C TYR A 205 0.92 15.50 -15.81
N TRP A 206 -0.02 15.47 -16.74
CA TRP A 206 0.12 14.72 -17.98
C TRP A 206 0.81 15.56 -19.05
N ASN A 207 1.65 14.91 -19.87
CA ASN A 207 2.24 15.53 -21.06
C ASN A 207 1.31 15.48 -22.29
N THR A 208 0.08 15.01 -22.14
CA THR A 208 -0.91 14.95 -23.22
C THR A 208 -1.29 16.37 -23.65
N PRO A 209 -1.17 16.70 -24.95
CA PRO A 209 -1.55 18.02 -25.44
C PRO A 209 -3.03 18.31 -25.17
N PRO A 210 -3.37 19.55 -24.76
CA PRO A 210 -4.76 19.95 -24.61
C PRO A 210 -5.49 19.93 -25.95
N GLU A 211 -6.81 19.69 -25.93
CA GLU A 211 -7.63 19.67 -27.15
C GLU A 211 -7.63 21.02 -27.88
N LYS A 212 -7.46 22.12 -27.14
CA LYS A 212 -7.38 23.49 -27.66
C LYS A 212 -6.17 24.21 -27.08
N ALA A 213 -5.58 25.11 -27.88
CA ALA A 213 -4.36 25.83 -27.52
C ALA A 213 -4.50 26.79 -26.32
N ASP A 214 -5.74 27.15 -25.96
CA ASP A 214 -6.07 28.02 -24.82
C ASP A 214 -6.35 27.24 -23.52
N GLN A 215 -6.33 25.91 -23.56
CA GLN A 215 -6.58 25.07 -22.40
C GLN A 215 -5.27 24.62 -21.74
N ALA A 216 -5.32 24.48 -20.41
CA ALA A 216 -4.22 23.88 -19.67
C ALA A 216 -4.09 22.38 -19.98
N ALA A 217 -2.88 21.84 -19.85
CA ALA A 217 -2.64 20.41 -19.95
C ALA A 217 -3.46 19.63 -18.92
N TYR A 218 -3.86 18.42 -19.29
CA TYR A 218 -4.68 17.55 -18.46
C TYR A 218 -3.97 17.22 -17.13
N THR A 219 -4.70 17.26 -16.02
CA THR A 219 -4.19 16.97 -14.68
C THR A 219 -5.19 16.10 -13.94
N ASP A 220 -4.76 14.97 -13.41
CA ASP A 220 -5.55 14.18 -12.45
C ASP A 220 -5.17 14.56 -11.02
N THR A 221 -6.10 14.40 -10.09
CA THR A 221 -5.83 14.62 -8.66
C THR A 221 -6.09 13.34 -7.88
N ILE A 222 -5.03 12.76 -7.30
CA ILE A 222 -5.16 11.72 -6.28
C ILE A 222 -5.67 12.39 -5.00
N LEU A 223 -6.85 11.97 -4.57
CA LEU A 223 -7.48 12.51 -3.37
C LEU A 223 -6.81 11.98 -2.11
N GLN A 224 -6.87 12.78 -1.05
CA GLN A 224 -6.39 12.39 0.26
C GLN A 224 -7.15 11.16 0.79
N ASN A 225 -6.43 10.22 1.41
CA ASN A 225 -7.02 9.09 2.10
C ASN A 225 -6.71 9.16 3.60
N PHE A 226 -7.74 9.08 4.44
CA PHE A 226 -7.60 8.98 5.89
C PHE A 226 -7.79 7.54 6.30
N ARG A 227 -6.79 6.96 6.97
CA ARG A 227 -6.84 5.62 7.53
C ARG A 227 -6.74 5.68 9.05
N LEU A 228 -7.68 5.04 9.73
CA LEU A 228 -7.70 4.87 11.18
C LEU A 228 -7.56 3.39 11.50
N GLY A 229 -6.59 3.04 12.34
CA GLY A 229 -6.32 1.65 12.71
C GLY A 229 -6.38 1.43 14.22
N PHE A 230 -6.79 0.24 14.62
CA PHE A 230 -6.77 -0.25 15.98
C PHE A 230 -6.25 -1.69 16.00
N ALA A 231 -5.45 -2.03 17.01
CA ALA A 231 -4.99 -3.39 17.17
C ALA A 231 -4.79 -3.78 18.62
N TYR A 232 -4.95 -5.08 18.88
CA TYR A 232 -4.65 -5.70 20.15
C TYR A 232 -3.73 -6.89 19.92
N ARG A 233 -2.57 -6.89 20.60
CA ARG A 233 -1.62 -8.00 20.62
C ARG A 233 -1.65 -8.68 21.97
N GLN A 234 -1.95 -9.97 21.96
CA GLN A 234 -1.92 -10.85 23.13
C GLN A 234 -0.71 -11.79 23.04
N LYS A 235 0.23 -11.67 23.97
CA LYS A 235 1.34 -12.61 24.12
C LYS A 235 0.88 -13.88 24.83
N ILE A 236 1.40 -15.02 24.39
CA ILE A 236 1.17 -16.36 24.95
C ILE A 236 2.55 -16.96 25.23
N GLU A 237 3.06 -16.76 26.44
CA GLU A 237 4.46 -17.04 26.79
C GLU A 237 4.80 -18.53 26.71
N SER A 238 3.87 -19.41 27.07
CA SER A 238 4.07 -20.87 27.12
C SER A 238 4.62 -21.47 25.82
N PHE A 239 4.35 -20.84 24.68
CA PHE A 239 4.76 -21.33 23.36
C PHE A 239 5.51 -20.28 22.54
N ARG A 240 6.05 -19.21 23.16
CA ARG A 240 6.62 -18.05 22.44
C ARG A 240 5.71 -17.60 21.28
N SER A 241 4.43 -17.47 21.59
CA SER A 241 3.38 -17.26 20.60
C SER A 241 2.66 -15.95 20.86
N HIS A 242 1.98 -15.42 19.86
CA HIS A 242 1.11 -14.27 20.04
C HIS A 242 -0.04 -14.25 19.05
N LEU A 243 -1.14 -13.64 19.49
CA LEU A 243 -2.31 -13.35 18.67
C LEU A 243 -2.40 -11.85 18.46
N ILE A 244 -2.69 -11.42 17.23
CA ILE A 244 -2.99 -10.04 16.87
C ILE A 244 -4.40 -10.01 16.29
N LEU A 245 -5.21 -9.08 16.78
CA LEU A 245 -6.48 -8.67 16.17
C LEU A 245 -6.32 -7.23 15.74
N SER A 246 -6.75 -6.90 14.52
CA SER A 246 -6.67 -5.55 13.99
C SER A 246 -7.92 -5.17 13.21
N VAL A 247 -8.23 -3.87 13.23
CA VAL A 247 -9.28 -3.25 12.43
C VAL A 247 -8.75 -1.94 11.89
N ASP A 248 -8.79 -1.76 10.58
CA ASP A 248 -8.55 -0.49 9.92
C ASP A 248 -9.83 -0.01 9.21
N VAL A 249 -10.01 1.30 9.09
CA VAL A 249 -10.98 1.91 8.20
C VAL A 249 -10.28 2.99 7.38
N ASP A 250 -10.50 3.05 6.08
CA ASP A 250 -9.98 4.13 5.23
C ASP A 250 -11.04 4.80 4.37
N SER A 251 -10.81 6.05 3.97
CA SER A 251 -11.80 6.90 3.30
C SER A 251 -11.72 6.91 1.77
N LEU A 252 -10.87 6.09 1.14
CA LEU A 252 -10.55 6.22 -0.29
C LEU A 252 -11.79 6.02 -1.19
N TYR A 253 -12.68 5.09 -0.82
CA TYR A 253 -13.87 4.73 -1.61
C TYR A 253 -15.19 4.75 -0.81
N ASP A 254 -15.50 5.82 -0.07
CA ASP A 254 -16.68 5.91 0.83
C ASP A 254 -16.61 4.90 2.00
N PHE A 255 -15.47 4.84 2.66
CA PHE A 255 -15.19 3.97 3.80
C PHE A 255 -15.10 2.47 3.47
N GLU A 256 -13.88 1.95 3.54
CA GLU A 256 -13.57 0.52 3.48
C GLU A 256 -13.06 0.06 4.84
N PHE A 257 -13.66 -0.99 5.38
CA PHE A 257 -13.27 -1.63 6.62
C PHE A 257 -12.38 -2.84 6.32
N HIS A 258 -11.29 -2.95 7.06
CA HIS A 258 -10.37 -4.07 6.99
C HIS A 258 -10.29 -4.72 8.36
N TYR A 259 -10.48 -6.03 8.43
CA TYR A 259 -10.36 -6.82 9.64
C TYR A 259 -9.21 -7.80 9.46
N GLY A 260 -8.32 -7.88 10.44
CA GLY A 260 -7.14 -8.73 10.39
C GLY A 260 -6.98 -9.58 11.65
N THR A 261 -6.53 -10.81 11.46
CA THR A 261 -6.09 -11.69 12.55
C THR A 261 -4.77 -12.35 12.17
N GLU A 262 -3.79 -12.33 13.07
CA GLU A 262 -2.51 -13.04 12.92
C GLU A 262 -2.24 -13.86 14.18
N TYR A 263 -2.01 -15.16 14.01
CA TYR A 263 -1.50 -16.02 15.07
C TYR A 263 -0.09 -16.47 14.69
N VAL A 264 0.89 -16.14 15.54
CA VAL A 264 2.28 -16.55 15.39
C VAL A 264 2.61 -17.61 16.42
N PHE A 265 3.01 -18.79 15.96
CA PHE A 265 3.44 -19.93 16.76
C PHE A 265 4.98 -19.98 16.84
N SER A 266 5.50 -20.01 18.08
CA SER A 266 6.92 -20.12 18.41
C SER A 266 7.84 -19.11 17.69
N ASP A 267 7.36 -17.88 17.47
CA ASP A 267 8.04 -16.83 16.69
C ASP A 267 8.53 -17.28 15.30
N LEU A 268 7.94 -18.35 14.76
CA LEU A 268 8.40 -19.09 13.58
C LEU A 268 7.32 -19.18 12.50
N LEU A 269 6.19 -19.79 12.83
CA LEU A 269 5.09 -20.02 11.88
C LEU A 269 3.97 -19.03 12.15
N SER A 270 3.38 -18.48 11.11
CA SER A 270 2.24 -17.58 11.23
C SER A 270 1.11 -18.02 10.31
N ILE A 271 -0.11 -17.88 10.81
CA ILE A 271 -1.35 -18.01 10.04
C ILE A 271 -2.12 -16.71 10.17
N ARG A 272 -2.72 -16.29 9.06
CA ARG A 272 -3.38 -14.99 8.93
C ARG A 272 -4.70 -15.15 8.22
N PHE A 273 -5.66 -14.38 8.67
CA PHE A 273 -6.98 -14.26 8.05
C PHE A 273 -7.35 -12.78 8.01
N GLY A 274 -8.04 -12.38 6.95
CA GLY A 274 -8.55 -11.04 6.83
C GLY A 274 -9.82 -10.94 6.02
N VAL A 275 -10.52 -9.83 6.23
CA VAL A 275 -11.76 -9.48 5.54
C VAL A 275 -11.69 -8.01 5.14
N GLN A 276 -12.09 -7.70 3.92
CA GLN A 276 -12.27 -6.34 3.41
C GLN A 276 -13.75 -6.12 3.10
N GLU A 277 -14.34 -5.09 3.69
CA GLU A 277 -15.73 -4.75 3.51
C GLU A 277 -15.89 -3.30 3.09
N ARG A 278 -16.55 -3.08 1.96
CA ARG A 278 -16.93 -1.74 1.51
C ARG A 278 -18.42 -1.70 1.20
N LYS A 279 -19.09 -0.66 1.70
CA LYS A 279 -20.50 -0.38 1.40
C LYS A 279 -20.59 0.96 0.68
N GLY A 280 -21.19 0.97 -0.52
CA GLY A 280 -21.26 2.17 -1.35
C GLY A 280 -21.72 1.82 -2.76
N VAL A 281 -21.21 2.55 -3.76
CA VAL A 281 -21.52 2.33 -5.19
C VAL A 281 -21.22 0.88 -5.62
N LYS A 282 -20.16 0.30 -5.08
CA LYS A 282 -19.81 -1.12 -5.25
C LYS A 282 -19.61 -1.74 -3.88
N THR A 283 -20.43 -2.74 -3.57
CA THR A 283 -20.27 -3.54 -2.35
C THR A 283 -19.15 -4.55 -2.56
N ILE A 284 -18.16 -4.54 -1.68
CA ILE A 284 -17.07 -5.51 -1.65
C ILE A 284 -17.14 -6.28 -0.35
N HIS A 285 -16.95 -7.60 -0.46
CA HIS A 285 -16.70 -8.49 0.66
C HIS A 285 -15.65 -9.51 0.20
N ASN A 286 -14.39 -9.21 0.47
CA ASN A 286 -13.26 -10.03 0.09
C ASN A 286 -12.69 -10.72 1.32
N ILE A 287 -12.29 -11.98 1.15
CA ILE A 287 -11.63 -12.77 2.19
C ILE A 287 -10.19 -12.98 1.77
N THR A 288 -9.27 -12.78 2.72
CA THR A 288 -7.85 -13.01 2.53
C THR A 288 -7.36 -14.04 3.53
N ALA A 289 -6.36 -14.82 3.14
CA ALA A 289 -5.66 -15.73 4.03
C ALA A 289 -4.16 -15.63 3.79
N GLY A 290 -3.35 -15.93 4.79
CA GLY A 290 -1.91 -15.93 4.63
C GLY A 290 -1.21 -16.89 5.56
N VAL A 291 -0.01 -17.28 5.16
CA VAL A 291 0.92 -18.06 5.98
C VAL A 291 2.30 -17.44 5.91
N GLY A 292 3.09 -17.59 6.96
CA GLY A 292 4.44 -17.05 6.99
C GLY A 292 5.38 -17.94 7.79
N LEU A 293 6.63 -18.00 7.34
CA LEU A 293 7.73 -18.68 8.00
C LEU A 293 8.84 -17.67 8.27
N ARG A 294 9.25 -17.53 9.53
CA ARG A 294 10.34 -16.65 9.97
C ARG A 294 11.48 -17.46 10.59
N LEU A 295 12.62 -17.48 9.92
CA LEU A 295 13.84 -18.14 10.37
C LEU A 295 14.79 -17.11 10.98
N GLY A 296 14.90 -17.12 12.31
CA GLY A 296 15.87 -16.29 13.04
C GLY A 296 17.24 -16.95 13.14
N PHE A 297 18.30 -16.16 13.03
CA PHE A 297 19.69 -16.60 13.20
C PHE A 297 20.26 -16.14 14.55
N ILE A 298 21.31 -16.81 15.04
CA ILE A 298 21.98 -16.49 16.31
C ILE A 298 22.53 -15.04 16.34
N THR A 299 22.85 -14.49 15.16
CA THR A 299 23.30 -13.10 14.97
C THR A 299 22.19 -12.05 15.23
N GLY A 300 20.93 -12.49 15.37
CA GLY A 300 19.74 -11.64 15.43
C GLY A 300 19.21 -11.22 14.06
N ALA A 301 19.89 -11.62 12.97
CA ALA A 301 19.33 -11.55 11.63
C ALA A 301 18.12 -12.49 11.50
N ALA A 302 17.25 -12.24 10.54
CA ALA A 302 16.13 -13.13 10.24
C ALA A 302 15.77 -13.10 8.76
N PHE A 303 15.28 -14.22 8.27
CA PHE A 303 14.68 -14.34 6.95
C PHE A 303 13.21 -14.74 7.10
N SER A 304 12.31 -14.02 6.43
CA SER A 304 10.88 -14.32 6.45
C SER A 304 10.38 -14.54 5.03
N ILE A 305 9.56 -15.58 4.87
CA ILE A 305 8.79 -15.84 3.65
C ILE A 305 7.32 -15.76 4.03
N ASP A 306 6.57 -14.93 3.34
CA ASP A 306 5.13 -14.78 3.56
C ASP A 306 4.40 -15.01 2.23
N TYR A 307 3.31 -15.74 2.31
CA TYR A 307 2.38 -15.95 1.21
C TYR A 307 1.00 -15.47 1.63
N ALA A 308 0.29 -14.83 0.70
CA ALA A 308 -1.11 -14.46 0.88
C ALA A 308 -1.95 -14.78 -0.34
N PHE A 309 -3.14 -15.28 -0.06
CA PHE A 309 -4.22 -15.47 -1.02
C PHE A 309 -5.25 -14.37 -0.80
N LEU A 310 -5.58 -13.66 -1.87
CA LEU A 310 -6.58 -12.60 -1.85
C LEU A 310 -7.75 -13.05 -2.71
N GLY A 311 -8.88 -13.35 -2.06
CA GLY A 311 -10.13 -13.62 -2.74
C GLY A 311 -10.72 -12.32 -3.27
N ASN A 312 -10.99 -12.26 -4.56
CA ASN A 312 -11.67 -11.12 -5.18
C ASN A 312 -12.69 -11.63 -6.20
N ASN A 313 -13.94 -11.22 -6.01
CA ASN A 313 -15.06 -11.69 -6.83
C ASN A 313 -15.06 -11.09 -8.25
N ASP A 314 -14.38 -9.96 -8.47
CA ASP A 314 -14.41 -9.24 -9.75
C ASP A 314 -13.12 -9.39 -10.56
N LEU A 315 -11.97 -9.36 -9.87
CA LEU A 315 -10.64 -9.41 -10.48
C LEU A 315 -10.00 -10.79 -10.40
N GLY A 316 -10.77 -11.82 -10.03
CA GLY A 316 -10.22 -13.15 -9.78
C GLY A 316 -9.31 -13.20 -8.55
N ASN A 317 -9.01 -14.41 -8.11
CA ASN A 317 -8.14 -14.59 -6.95
C ASN A 317 -6.69 -14.26 -7.32
N SER A 318 -5.96 -13.61 -6.40
CA SER A 318 -4.55 -13.30 -6.59
C SER A 318 -3.68 -13.92 -5.49
N ASN A 319 -2.44 -14.18 -5.85
CA ASN A 319 -1.45 -14.84 -5.01
C ASN A 319 -0.25 -13.92 -4.83
N GLN A 320 0.11 -13.66 -3.58
CA GLN A 320 1.16 -12.73 -3.20
C GLN A 320 2.28 -13.49 -2.51
N LEU A 321 3.51 -13.28 -2.95
CA LEU A 321 4.71 -13.76 -2.26
C LEU A 321 5.55 -12.56 -1.84
N SER A 322 5.95 -12.52 -0.57
CA SER A 322 6.94 -11.57 -0.08
C SER A 322 8.05 -12.23 0.70
N LEU A 323 9.25 -11.66 0.55
CA LEU A 323 10.47 -12.05 1.25
C LEU A 323 10.96 -10.86 2.04
N ILE A 324 11.30 -11.06 3.32
CA ILE A 324 11.90 -10.04 4.17
C ILE A 324 13.21 -10.56 4.73
N PHE A 325 14.30 -9.82 4.48
CA PHE A 325 15.59 -10.08 5.09
C PHE A 325 15.93 -8.97 6.10
N ARG A 326 16.18 -9.36 7.35
CA ARG A 326 16.50 -8.48 8.47
C ARG A 326 17.94 -8.72 8.93
N PHE A 327 18.73 -7.66 9.07
CA PHE A 327 20.13 -7.71 9.52
C PHE A 327 20.45 -6.56 10.49
#